data_AF-A0A849C3G5-F1
#
_entry.id   AF-A0A849C3G5-F1
#
_cell.length_a   1.000
_cell.length_b   1.000
_cell.length_c   1.000
_cell.angle_alpha   90.00
_cell.angle_beta   90.00
_cell.angle_gamma   90.00
#
_symmetry.space_group_name_H-M   'P 1'
#
loop_
_entity.id
_entity.type
_entity.pdbx_description
1 polymer ?
#
loop_
_entity_poly.entity_id
_entity_poly.type
_entity_poly.pdbx_seq_one_letter_code
_entity_poly.pdbx_strand_id
1 'polypeptide(L)'
;MFLNVDPEQLPITGAQLTAANQVLESALSATAATAVPVPAGLDTVSFAATAALALHAVTFYSNAVEGAIQLQAGAIQLGPTGVNYRAADTAGGGSVAQHNAGFTY
;
A
#
# COMPACT_ATOMS: atom_id res chain seq x y z
N MET A 1 17.05 -13.33 -15.73
CA MET A 1 16.60 -12.18 -14.92
C MET A 1 17.45 -12.15 -13.66
N PHE A 2 18.15 -11.06 -13.40
CA PHE A 2 18.86 -10.86 -12.13
C PHE A 2 18.01 -9.94 -11.25
N LEU A 3 17.80 -10.35 -9.99
CA LEU A 3 17.07 -9.57 -9.02
C LEU A 3 18.07 -8.62 -8.33
N ASN A 4 17.92 -7.32 -8.55
CA ASN A 4 18.66 -6.29 -7.81
C ASN A 4 17.73 -5.69 -6.76
N VAL A 5 18.04 -5.90 -5.48
CA VAL A 5 17.28 -5.34 -4.35
C VAL A 5 18.19 -4.42 -3.59
N ASP A 6 17.74 -3.18 -3.38
CA ASP A 6 18.32 -2.27 -2.40
C ASP A 6 17.53 -2.40 -1.09
N PRO A 7 18.08 -3.10 -0.06
CA PRO A 7 17.37 -3.35 1.18
C PRO A 7 17.12 -2.08 1.99
N GLU A 8 17.87 -1.00 1.73
CA GLU A 8 17.70 0.27 2.44
C GLU A 8 16.49 1.05 1.93
N GLN A 9 16.08 0.83 0.68
CA GLN A 9 14.89 1.48 0.11
C GLN A 9 13.59 0.89 0.65
N LEU A 10 13.57 -0.39 1.02
CA LEU A 10 12.35 -1.06 1.48
C LEU A 10 11.70 -0.39 2.72
N PRO A 11 12.43 -0.05 3.81
CA PRO A 11 11.83 0.69 4.92
C PRO A 11 11.42 2.12 4.54
N ILE A 12 12.12 2.76 3.60
CA ILE A 12 11.76 4.10 3.10
C ILE A 12 10.43 4.03 2.35
N THR A 13 10.28 3.06 1.45
CA THR A 13 9.01 2.79 0.75
C THR A 13 7.91 2.44 1.74
N GLY A 14 8.20 1.67 2.80
CA GLY A 14 7.26 1.40 3.88
C GLY A 14 6.74 2.68 4.55
N ALA A 15 7.62 3.62 4.87
CA ALA A 15 7.23 4.91 5.43
C ALA A 15 6.38 5.75 4.45
N GLN A 16 6.70 5.70 3.15
CA GLN A 16 5.91 6.37 2.11
C GLN A 16 4.50 5.77 1.99
N LEU A 17 4.35 4.45 2.08
CA LEU A 17 3.04 3.80 2.07
C LEU A 17 2.21 4.17 3.32
N THR A 18 2.84 4.26 4.49
CA THR A 18 2.17 4.76 5.71
C THR A 18 1.68 6.20 5.52
N ALA A 19 2.51 7.08 4.97
CA ALA A 19 2.10 8.47 4.71
C ALA A 19 0.95 8.54 3.70
N ALA A 20 0.99 7.73 2.63
CA ALA A 20 -0.08 7.65 1.64
C ALA A 20 -1.40 7.12 2.25
N ASN A 21 -1.32 6.10 3.11
CA ASN A 21 -2.46 5.56 3.84
C ASN A 21 -3.11 6.65 4.72
N GLN A 22 -2.33 7.42 5.47
CA GLN A 22 -2.85 8.51 6.31
C GLN A 22 -3.58 9.59 5.50
N VAL A 23 -3.03 9.97 4.35
CA VAL A 23 -3.67 10.95 3.45
C VAL A 23 -4.99 10.40 2.92
N LEU A 24 -5.02 9.13 2.51
CA LEU A 24 -6.23 8.48 2.02
C LEU A 24 -7.31 8.38 3.12
N GLU A 25 -6.97 7.88 4.30
CA GLU A 25 -7.90 7.76 5.43
C GLU A 25 -8.48 9.13 5.83
N SER A 26 -7.63 10.17 5.86
CA SER A 26 -8.08 11.54 6.14
C SER A 26 -9.07 12.04 5.08
N ALA A 27 -8.78 11.82 3.79
CA ALA A 27 -9.66 12.22 2.71
C ALA A 27 -11.00 11.46 2.72
N LEU A 28 -10.97 10.15 3.00
CA LEU A 28 -12.18 9.34 3.11
C LEU A 28 -13.03 9.79 4.30
N SER A 29 -12.42 10.00 5.47
CA SER A 29 -13.14 10.49 6.64
C SER A 29 -13.74 11.88 6.43
N ALA A 30 -13.07 12.77 5.70
CA ALA A 30 -13.56 14.12 5.44
C ALA A 30 -14.73 14.15 4.45
N THR A 31 -14.79 13.20 3.52
CA THR A 31 -15.77 13.22 2.41
C THR A 31 -16.94 12.26 2.62
N ALA A 32 -16.76 11.16 3.36
CA ALA A 32 -17.78 10.12 3.49
C ALA A 32 -19.11 10.64 4.07
N ALA A 33 -19.06 11.55 5.04
CA ALA A 33 -20.26 12.12 5.65
C ALA A 33 -21.04 13.07 4.72
N THR A 34 -20.35 13.72 3.78
CA THR A 34 -20.94 14.71 2.88
C THR A 34 -21.28 14.14 1.50
N ALA A 35 -20.77 12.96 1.16
CA ALA A 35 -21.02 12.26 -0.09
C ALA A 35 -22.38 11.52 -0.12
N VAL A 36 -23.44 12.16 0.39
CA VAL A 36 -24.81 11.64 0.34
C VAL A 36 -25.57 12.37 -0.78
N PRO A 37 -25.83 11.71 -1.93
CA PRO A 37 -26.52 12.36 -3.04
C PRO A 37 -27.97 12.65 -2.68
N VAL A 38 -28.48 13.79 -3.15
CA VAL A 38 -29.88 14.21 -3.01
C VAL A 38 -30.45 14.51 -4.40
N PRO A 39 -31.71 14.16 -4.70
CA PRO A 39 -32.33 14.47 -5.98
C PRO A 39 -32.36 15.98 -6.24
N ALA A 40 -31.93 16.39 -7.44
CA ALA A 40 -31.99 17.78 -7.87
C ALA A 40 -33.42 18.26 -8.16
N GLY A 41 -34.35 17.31 -8.40
CA GLY A 41 -35.74 17.55 -8.70
C GLY A 41 -36.62 16.35 -8.32
N LEU A 42 -37.93 16.51 -8.52
CA LEU A 42 -38.94 15.49 -8.21
C LEU A 42 -39.26 14.58 -9.41
N ASP A 43 -38.57 14.77 -10.53
CA ASP A 43 -38.73 13.95 -11.71
C ASP A 43 -38.02 12.59 -11.57
N THR A 44 -38.48 11.60 -12.34
CA THR A 44 -37.96 10.23 -12.29
C THR A 44 -36.46 10.15 -12.64
N VAL A 45 -35.95 11.04 -13.50
CA VAL A 45 -34.54 11.03 -13.89
C VAL A 45 -33.66 11.51 -12.73
N SER A 46 -34.06 12.56 -12.02
CA SER A 46 -33.37 13.04 -10.82
C SER A 46 -33.27 11.96 -9.73
N PHE A 47 -34.35 11.21 -9.49
CA PHE A 47 -34.33 10.09 -8.54
C PHE A 47 -33.41 8.95 -9.01
N ALA A 48 -33.49 8.57 -10.29
CA ALA A 48 -32.64 7.52 -10.85
C ALA A 48 -31.14 7.88 -10.78
N ALA A 49 -30.79 9.13 -11.10
CA ALA A 49 -29.42 9.62 -11.00
C ALA A 49 -28.89 9.59 -9.55
N THR A 50 -29.73 10.00 -8.60
CA THR A 50 -29.40 9.95 -7.16
C THR A 50 -29.14 8.51 -6.71
N ALA A 51 -30.00 7.58 -7.09
CA ALA A 51 -29.84 6.16 -6.75
C ALA A 51 -28.55 5.58 -7.35
N ALA A 52 -28.21 5.93 -8.60
CA ALA A 52 -26.98 5.50 -9.24
C ALA A 52 -25.73 6.03 -8.52
N LEU A 53 -25.73 7.31 -8.15
CA LEU A 53 -24.64 7.93 -7.38
C LEU A 53 -24.50 7.31 -5.98
N ALA A 54 -25.62 7.03 -5.31
CA ALA A 54 -25.60 6.41 -3.99
C ALA A 54 -25.00 4.99 -4.05
N LEU A 55 -25.37 4.21 -5.06
CA LEU A 55 -24.78 2.88 -5.28
C LEU A 55 -23.28 2.99 -5.58
N HIS A 56 -22.89 3.93 -6.45
CA HIS A 56 -21.48 4.16 -6.76
C HIS A 56 -20.67 4.57 -5.52
N ALA A 57 -21.21 5.44 -4.67
CA ALA A 57 -20.54 5.88 -3.44
C ALA A 57 -20.21 4.68 -2.54
N VAL A 58 -21.15 3.74 -2.34
CA VAL A 58 -20.91 2.53 -1.54
C VAL A 58 -19.70 1.75 -2.08
N THR A 59 -19.68 1.48 -3.38
CA THR A 59 -18.58 0.73 -4.01
C THR A 59 -17.25 1.50 -3.95
N PHE A 60 -17.28 2.81 -4.22
CA PHE A 60 -16.10 3.67 -4.18
C PHE A 60 -15.46 3.68 -2.80
N TYR A 61 -16.23 3.98 -1.75
CA TYR A 61 -15.72 4.05 -0.38
C TYR A 61 -15.26 2.68 0.12
N SER A 62 -15.98 1.60 -0.20
CA SER A 62 -15.56 0.23 0.14
C SER A 62 -14.19 -0.10 -0.47
N ASN A 63 -14.01 0.15 -1.76
CA ASN A 63 -12.75 -0.12 -2.45
C ASN A 63 -11.61 0.76 -1.94
N ALA A 64 -11.90 2.02 -1.61
CA ALA A 64 -10.90 2.93 -1.08
C ALA A 64 -10.43 2.52 0.33
N VAL A 65 -11.35 2.05 1.18
CA VAL A 65 -11.01 1.47 2.50
C VAL A 65 -10.15 0.21 2.32
N GLU A 66 -10.49 -0.66 1.38
CA GLU A 66 -9.66 -1.83 1.07
C GLU A 66 -8.25 -1.42 0.61
N GLY A 67 -8.14 -0.41 -0.26
CA GLY A 67 -6.87 0.17 -0.67
C GLY A 67 -6.04 0.70 0.50
N ALA A 68 -6.68 1.37 1.46
CA ALA A 68 -6.02 1.85 2.68
C ALA A 68 -5.44 0.67 3.50
N ILE A 69 -6.21 -0.41 3.66
CA ILE A 69 -5.76 -1.63 4.35
C ILE A 69 -4.54 -2.24 3.64
N GLN A 70 -4.56 -2.31 2.31
CA GLN A 70 -3.45 -2.86 1.53
C GLN A 70 -2.17 -2.02 1.66
N LEU A 71 -2.30 -0.68 1.66
CA LEU A 71 -1.16 0.22 1.89
C LEU A 71 -0.53 -0.02 3.26
N GLN A 72 -1.35 -0.15 4.31
CA GLN A 72 -0.88 -0.42 5.67
C GLN A 72 -0.22 -1.80 5.78
N ALA A 73 -0.84 -2.83 5.20
CA ALA A 73 -0.27 -4.18 5.17
C ALA A 73 1.08 -4.20 4.45
N GLY A 74 1.19 -3.52 3.30
CA GLY A 74 2.45 -3.37 2.57
C GLY A 74 3.52 -2.66 3.40
N ALA A 75 3.17 -1.55 4.05
CA ALA A 75 4.09 -0.80 4.90
C ALA A 75 4.69 -1.65 6.03
N ILE A 76 3.85 -2.46 6.69
CA ILE A 76 4.25 -3.36 7.78
C ILE A 76 5.24 -4.42 7.29
N GLN A 77 5.06 -4.94 6.08
CA GLN A 77 5.88 -6.05 5.56
C GLN A 77 7.24 -5.63 5.00
N LEU A 78 7.36 -4.39 4.49
CA LEU A 78 8.60 -3.95 3.83
C LEU A 78 9.79 -3.81 4.78
N GLY A 79 9.56 -3.41 6.03
CA GLY A 79 10.62 -3.33 7.05
C GLY A 79 11.30 -4.69 7.33
N PRO A 80 10.54 -5.71 7.78
CA PRO A 80 11.07 -7.07 7.96
C PRO A 80 11.70 -7.66 6.69
N THR A 81 11.12 -7.37 5.52
CA THR A 81 11.66 -7.83 4.24
C THR A 81 13.06 -7.27 3.97
N GLY A 82 13.29 -5.98 4.25
CA GLY A 82 14.61 -5.36 4.13
C GLY A 82 15.65 -5.96 5.09
N VAL A 83 15.25 -6.28 6.32
CA VAL A 83 16.12 -6.97 7.28
C VAL A 83 16.50 -8.36 6.77
N ASN A 84 15.54 -9.11 6.23
CA ASN A 84 15.78 -10.45 5.68
C ASN A 84 16.75 -10.42 4.49
N TYR A 85 16.62 -9.44 3.59
CA TYR A 85 17.57 -9.28 2.49
C TYR A 85 19.00 -9.00 2.99
N ARG A 86 19.18 -8.11 3.98
CA ARG A 86 20.50 -7.85 4.58
C ARG A 86 21.10 -9.08 5.25
N ALA A 87 20.28 -9.84 5.99
CA ALA A 87 20.72 -11.05 6.67
C ALA A 87 21.17 -12.12 5.67
N ALA A 88 20.42 -12.31 4.57
CA ALA A 88 20.76 -13.24 3.51
C ALA A 88 22.06 -12.84 2.79
N ASP A 89 22.24 -11.55 2.49
CA ASP A 89 23.47 -11.04 1.86
C ASP A 89 24.69 -11.23 2.76
N THR A 90 24.55 -10.98 4.06
CA THR A 90 25.61 -11.20 5.05
C THR A 90 26.00 -12.67 5.15
N ALA A 91 25.03 -13.59 5.19
CA ALA A 91 25.28 -15.03 5.23
C ALA A 91 25.92 -15.55 3.93
N GLY A 92 25.46 -15.03 2.78
CA GLY A 92 26.04 -15.31 1.47
C GLY A 92 27.50 -14.85 1.37
N GLY A 93 27.79 -13.61 1.77
CA GLY A 93 29.14 -13.07 1.83
C GLY A 93 30.07 -13.88 2.74
N GLY A 94 29.58 -14.33 3.90
CA GLY A 94 30.33 -15.23 4.79
C GLY A 94 30.69 -16.56 4.13
N SER A 95 29.78 -17.14 3.35
CA SER A 95 30.01 -18.39 2.62
C SER A 95 31.05 -18.24 1.50
N VAL A 96 31.04 -17.11 0.79
CA VAL A 96 32.05 -16.77 -0.23
C VAL A 96 33.42 -16.55 0.39
N ALA A 97 33.49 -15.82 1.51
CA ALA A 97 34.73 -15.57 2.23
C ALA A 97 35.37 -16.88 2.73
N GLN A 98 34.56 -17.81 3.26
CA GLN A 98 35.03 -19.14 3.66
C GLN A 98 35.57 -19.95 2.48
N HIS A 99 34.91 -19.88 1.32
CA HIS A 99 35.41 -20.55 0.11
C HIS A 99 36.75 -19.97 -0.35
N ASN A 100 36.89 -18.65 -0.38
CA ASN A 100 38.15 -17.99 -0.78
C ASN A 100 39.30 -18.24 0.22
N ALA A 101 39.00 -18.35 1.51
CA ALA A 101 39.99 -18.72 2.52
C ALA A 101 40.52 -20.15 2.36
N GLY A 102 39.82 -21.03 1.63
CA GLY A 102 40.29 -22.37 1.26
C GLY A 102 41.26 -22.38 0.06
N PHE A 103 41.41 -21.25 -0.65
CA PHE A 103 42.26 -21.11 -1.84
C PHE A 103 43.56 -20.32 -1.60
N THR A 104 43.91 -20.02 -0.36
CA THR A 104 45.23 -19.43 -0.03
C THR A 104 46.33 -20.47 -0.18
N TYR A 105 47.23 -20.25 -1.14
CA TYR A 105 48.50 -20.96 -1.36
C TYR A 105 49.51 -20.70 -0.24
#